data_AF-A0A7W3U488-F1
#
_entry.id   AF-A0A7W3U488-F1
#
_cell.length_a   1.000
_cell.length_b   1.000
_cell.length_c   1.000
_cell.angle_alpha   90.00
_cell.angle_beta   90.00
_cell.angle_gamma   90.00
#
_symmetry.space_group_name_H-M   'P 1'
#
loop_
_entity.id
_entity.type
_entity.pdbx_description
1 polymer ?
#
loop_
_entity_poly.entity_id
_entity_poly.type
_entity_poly.pdbx_seq_one_letter_code
_entity_poly.pdbx_strand_id
1 'polypeptide(L)'
;MRRVPTVAVSVLCALLAACSAPPADPPASGDSSGTPAADAPVGGDRDAQGCIPSAGYRWCERSQACERPWELAEREGFPNEAGRFEEWCASTPGPAAGPVAG
;
A
#
# COMPACT_ATOMS: atom_id res chain seq x y z
N MET A 1 53.56 43.62 -12.38
CA MET A 1 52.28 43.21 -13.00
C MET A 1 51.79 41.96 -12.29
N ARG A 2 50.86 42.13 -11.35
CA ARG A 2 50.37 41.08 -10.47
C ARG A 2 49.43 40.16 -11.26
N ARG A 3 49.89 38.96 -11.62
CA ARG A 3 49.04 37.93 -12.22
C ARG A 3 48.24 37.28 -11.09
N VAL A 4 47.03 37.79 -10.87
CA VAL A 4 46.08 37.19 -9.93
C VAL A 4 45.70 35.83 -10.52
N PRO A 5 45.93 34.71 -9.81
CA PRO A 5 45.62 33.39 -10.34
C PRO A 5 44.11 33.29 -10.57
N THR A 6 43.75 32.99 -11.81
CA THR A 6 42.39 32.84 -12.38
C THR A 6 41.51 31.80 -11.66
N VAL A 7 42.05 31.11 -10.66
CA VAL A 7 41.37 30.09 -9.85
C VAL A 7 40.46 30.73 -8.79
N ALA A 8 40.81 31.92 -8.27
CA ALA A 8 40.04 32.56 -7.19
C ALA A 8 38.70 33.17 -7.63
N VAL A 9 38.54 33.51 -8.91
CA VAL A 9 37.29 34.07 -9.46
C VAL A 9 36.28 32.97 -9.82
N SER A 10 36.73 31.73 -10.06
CA SER A 10 35.87 30.65 -10.53
C SER A 10 35.19 29.85 -9.41
N VAL A 11 35.70 29.91 -8.17
CA VAL A 11 35.12 29.18 -7.02
C VAL A 11 33.97 29.93 -6.35
N LEU A 12 33.87 31.25 -6.53
CA LEU A 12 32.84 32.07 -5.87
C LEU A 12 31.50 32.15 -6.62
N CYS A 13 31.46 31.86 -7.93
CA CYS A 13 30.22 31.88 -8.73
C CYS A 13 29.51 30.52 -8.86
N ALA A 14 30.15 29.41 -8.51
CA ALA A 14 29.58 28.07 -8.70
C ALA A 14 28.81 27.51 -7.49
N LEU A 15 28.68 28.28 -6.40
CA LEU A 15 27.95 27.86 -5.18
C LEU A 15 26.53 28.46 -5.07
N LEU A 16 26.09 29.27 -6.04
CA LEU A 16 24.80 29.98 -5.98
C LEU A 16 23.83 29.63 -7.15
N ALA A 17 24.13 28.62 -7.95
CA ALA A 17 23.34 28.26 -9.14
C ALA A 17 22.93 26.77 -9.17
N ALA A 18 22.48 26.21 -8.04
CA ALA A 18 22.01 24.83 -7.96
C ALA A 18 20.58 24.66 -7.39
N CYS A 19 19.72 25.69 -7.52
CA CYS A 19 18.30 25.59 -7.18
C CYS A 19 17.41 26.17 -8.30
N SER A 20 17.58 25.69 -9.53
CA SER A 20 16.62 25.95 -10.61
C SER A 20 16.43 24.71 -11.46
N ALA A 21 16.03 23.61 -10.80
CA ALA A 21 15.27 22.58 -11.49
C ALA A 21 13.82 23.10 -11.62
N PRO A 22 13.22 23.07 -12.83
CA PRO A 22 11.80 23.35 -12.97
C PRO A 22 11.01 22.27 -12.21
N PRO A 23 9.95 22.61 -11.45
CA PRO A 23 8.97 21.60 -11.07
C PRO A 23 8.34 21.07 -12.35
N ALA A 24 8.74 19.87 -12.76
CA ALA A 24 7.96 19.08 -13.68
C ALA A 24 6.81 18.46 -12.89
N ASP A 25 5.72 19.21 -12.72
CA ASP A 25 4.42 18.64 -12.43
C ASP A 25 3.70 18.32 -13.75
N PRO A 26 2.86 17.28 -13.86
CA PRO A 26 2.88 15.97 -13.18
C PRO A 26 2.62 14.80 -14.17
N PRO A 27 2.93 13.51 -13.88
CA PRO A 27 2.01 12.48 -14.33
C PRO A 27 0.80 12.61 -13.42
N ALA A 28 -0.27 13.18 -13.96
CA ALA A 28 -1.62 13.21 -13.40
C ALA A 28 -1.73 12.39 -12.11
N SER A 29 -1.54 13.05 -10.96
CA SER A 29 -2.28 12.67 -9.78
C SER A 29 -3.71 12.54 -10.27
N GLY A 30 -4.27 11.33 -10.20
CA GLY A 30 -5.69 11.14 -10.34
C GLY A 30 -6.33 12.04 -9.31
N ASP A 31 -6.71 13.23 -9.76
CA ASP A 31 -7.57 14.13 -9.06
C ASP A 31 -8.91 13.40 -9.03
N SER A 32 -9.09 12.56 -8.02
CA SER A 32 -10.41 12.15 -7.59
C SER A 32 -11.07 13.34 -6.89
N SER A 33 -11.16 14.49 -7.57
CA SER A 33 -12.42 15.24 -7.57
C SER A 33 -13.42 14.40 -8.35
N GLY A 34 -13.88 13.31 -7.72
CA GLY A 34 -15.29 13.04 -7.83
C GLY A 34 -15.98 14.25 -7.23
N THR A 35 -16.82 14.91 -8.02
CA THR A 35 -18.08 15.54 -7.63
C THR A 35 -18.47 15.27 -6.17
N PRO A 36 -19.06 16.21 -5.39
CA PRO A 36 -19.70 15.83 -4.13
C PRO A 36 -20.70 14.70 -4.43
N ALA A 37 -20.25 13.47 -4.20
CA ALA A 37 -20.93 12.28 -4.66
C ALA A 37 -22.02 12.07 -3.64
N ALA A 38 -23.21 12.54 -4.00
CA ALA A 38 -24.42 11.94 -3.51
C ALA A 38 -24.24 10.41 -3.63
N ASP A 39 -24.20 9.76 -2.47
CA ASP A 39 -24.45 8.35 -2.29
C ASP A 39 -23.59 7.39 -3.15
N ALA A 40 -22.26 7.56 -3.15
CA ALA A 40 -21.40 6.43 -3.54
C ALA A 40 -21.66 5.28 -2.54
N PRO A 41 -22.11 4.09 -3.00
CA PRO A 41 -22.43 3.01 -2.07
C PRO A 41 -21.16 2.59 -1.32
N VAL A 42 -21.24 2.59 0.01
CA VAL A 42 -20.18 2.05 0.87
C VAL A 42 -19.96 0.58 0.48
N GLY A 43 -18.71 0.18 0.24
CA GLY A 43 -18.36 -1.19 -0.13
C GLY A 43 -18.30 -1.47 -1.64
N GLY A 44 -18.14 -0.45 -2.48
CA GLY A 44 -17.84 -0.61 -3.90
C GLY A 44 -16.40 -1.06 -4.20
N ASP A 45 -15.50 -0.97 -3.23
CA ASP A 45 -14.08 -1.29 -3.37
C ASP A 45 -13.87 -2.79 -3.52
N ARG A 46 -13.17 -3.23 -4.56
CA ARG A 46 -12.76 -4.62 -4.73
C ARG A 46 -11.28 -4.70 -5.09
N ASP A 47 -10.58 -5.68 -4.53
CA ASP A 47 -9.22 -6.01 -4.92
C ASP A 47 -9.18 -6.93 -6.16
N ALA A 48 -7.99 -7.39 -6.57
CA ALA A 48 -7.81 -8.26 -7.72
C ALA A 48 -8.50 -9.63 -7.59
N GLN A 49 -8.76 -10.08 -6.35
CA GLN A 49 -9.45 -11.33 -6.04
C GLN A 49 -10.95 -11.10 -5.80
N GLY A 50 -11.42 -9.86 -5.92
CA GLY A 50 -12.80 -9.47 -5.68
C GLY A 50 -13.15 -9.28 -4.20
N CYS A 51 -12.18 -9.32 -3.29
CA CYS A 51 -12.42 -9.06 -1.87
C CYS A 51 -12.66 -7.57 -1.63
N ILE A 52 -13.48 -7.25 -0.62
CA ILE A 52 -13.82 -5.88 -0.24
C ILE A 52 -12.94 -5.47 0.95
N PRO A 53 -11.77 -4.83 0.74
CA PRO A 53 -10.84 -4.50 1.82
C PRO A 53 -11.43 -3.50 2.81
N SER A 54 -12.29 -2.59 2.36
CA SER A 54 -13.00 -1.63 3.22
C SER A 54 -13.97 -2.30 4.20
N ALA A 55 -14.47 -3.49 3.88
CA ALA A 55 -15.28 -4.32 4.78
C ALA A 55 -14.43 -5.30 5.62
N GLY A 56 -13.11 -5.30 5.44
CA GLY A 56 -12.20 -6.14 6.20
C GLY A 56 -11.91 -7.51 5.60
N TYR A 57 -12.36 -7.76 4.36
CA TYR A 57 -12.08 -9.01 3.67
C TYR A 57 -10.67 -9.00 3.08
N ARG A 58 -9.94 -10.11 3.27
CA ARG A 58 -8.63 -10.37 2.67
C ARG A 58 -8.61 -11.73 2.00
N TRP A 59 -7.98 -11.80 0.83
CA TRP A 59 -7.81 -13.06 0.12
C TRP A 59 -6.92 -14.03 0.90
N CYS A 60 -7.30 -15.30 0.90
CA CYS A 60 -6.55 -16.37 1.53
C CYS A 60 -6.31 -17.52 0.54
N GLU A 61 -5.04 -17.76 0.17
CA GLU A 61 -4.67 -18.83 -0.77
C GLU A 61 -5.06 -20.24 -0.29
N ARG A 62 -4.96 -20.48 1.01
CA ARG A 62 -5.34 -21.76 1.64
C ARG A 62 -6.82 -22.11 1.45
N SER A 63 -7.74 -21.16 1.70
CA SER A 63 -9.19 -21.41 1.57
C SER A 63 -9.74 -21.02 0.20
N GLN A 64 -8.93 -20.36 -0.63
CA GLN A 64 -9.34 -19.75 -1.89
C GLN A 64 -10.60 -18.87 -1.74
N ALA A 65 -10.65 -18.12 -0.63
CA ALA A 65 -11.78 -17.28 -0.28
C ALA A 65 -11.34 -15.96 0.34
N CYS A 66 -12.24 -14.99 0.31
CA CYS A 66 -12.12 -13.74 1.04
C CYS A 66 -12.52 -13.97 2.50
N GLU A 67 -11.56 -13.96 3.41
CA GLU A 67 -11.75 -14.20 4.84
C GLU A 67 -11.55 -12.91 5.63
N ARG A 68 -12.22 -12.77 6.78
CA ARG A 68 -11.94 -11.70 7.74
C ARG A 68 -10.91 -12.21 8.75
N PRO A 69 -9.73 -11.58 8.87
CA PRO A 69 -8.65 -12.09 9.71
C PRO A 69 -9.02 -12.40 11.16
N TRP A 70 -9.88 -11.59 11.78
CA TRP A 70 -10.33 -11.79 13.16
C TRP A 70 -11.35 -12.93 13.32
N GLU A 71 -12.28 -13.08 12.38
CA GLU A 71 -13.22 -14.21 12.41
C GLU A 71 -12.51 -15.53 12.15
N LEU A 72 -11.55 -15.52 11.22
CA LEU A 72 -10.73 -16.68 10.94
C LEU A 72 -9.85 -17.04 12.15
N ALA A 73 -9.25 -16.05 12.81
CA ALA A 73 -8.46 -16.24 14.03
C ALA A 73 -9.30 -16.89 15.15
N GLU A 74 -10.54 -16.40 15.36
CA GLU A 74 -11.47 -16.98 16.34
C GLU A 74 -11.90 -18.41 15.95
N ARG A 75 -12.16 -18.66 14.66
CA ARG A 75 -12.58 -19.98 14.15
C ARG A 75 -11.48 -21.03 14.22
N GLU A 76 -10.25 -20.65 13.86
CA GLU A 76 -9.10 -21.55 13.76
C GLU A 76 -8.25 -21.59 15.04
N GLY A 77 -8.53 -20.70 16.01
CA GLY A 77 -7.88 -20.69 17.32
C GLY A 77 -6.45 -20.15 17.32
N PHE A 78 -6.14 -19.20 16.45
CA PHE A 78 -4.84 -18.50 16.45
C PHE A 78 -5.01 -17.03 16.88
N PRO A 79 -3.95 -16.37 17.38
CA PRO A 79 -4.07 -14.99 17.87
C PRO A 79 -4.31 -14.00 16.72
N ASN A 80 -5.22 -13.05 16.91
CA ASN A 80 -5.49 -11.92 15.99
C ASN A 80 -4.36 -10.88 16.05
N GLU A 81 -3.15 -11.31 15.68
CA GLU A 81 -1.94 -10.51 15.58
C GLU A 81 -1.66 -10.17 14.12
N ALA A 82 -0.97 -9.05 13.89
CA ALA A 82 -0.50 -8.68 12.54
C ALA A 82 0.41 -9.80 11.98
N GLY A 83 0.15 -10.24 10.74
CA GLY A 83 0.95 -11.25 10.05
C GLY A 83 0.50 -12.70 10.22
N ARG A 84 -0.24 -13.03 11.29
CA ARG A 84 -0.67 -14.43 11.54
C ARG A 84 -1.65 -14.95 10.52
N PHE A 85 -2.54 -14.08 10.05
CA PHE A 85 -3.48 -14.40 8.98
C PHE A 85 -2.73 -14.80 7.71
N GLU A 86 -1.74 -14.01 7.32
CA GLU A 86 -0.93 -14.24 6.12
C GLU A 86 -0.15 -15.56 6.22
N GLU A 87 0.44 -15.85 7.38
CA GLU A 87 1.11 -17.13 7.64
C GLU A 87 0.16 -18.33 7.51
N TRP A 88 -1.03 -18.24 8.12
CA TRP A 88 -2.06 -19.28 8.00
C TRP A 88 -2.47 -19.48 6.55
N CYS A 89 -2.69 -18.39 5.82
CA CYS A 89 -3.08 -18.42 4.41
C CYS A 89 -1.99 -18.93 3.47
N ALA A 90 -0.72 -18.67 3.79
CA ALA A 90 0.43 -19.11 3.00
C ALA A 90 0.78 -20.59 3.23
N SER A 91 0.35 -21.17 4.35
CA SER A 91 0.58 -22.59 4.63
C SER A 91 -0.28 -23.47 3.71
N THR A 92 0.31 -24.55 3.18
CA THR A 92 -0.26 -25.45 2.16
C THR A 92 -1.76 -25.71 2.39
N PRO A 93 -2.61 -25.68 1.34
CA PRO A 93 -4.02 -26.00 1.45
C PRO A 93 -4.17 -27.42 2.02
N GLY A 94 -4.50 -27.53 3.30
CA GLY A 94 -4.98 -28.77 3.90
C GLY A 94 -6.45 -28.96 3.51
N PRO A 95 -6.94 -30.21 3.40
CA PRO A 95 -8.36 -30.44 3.10
C PRO A 95 -9.20 -29.69 4.13
N ALA A 96 -10.20 -28.94 3.64
CA ALA A 96 -11.10 -28.08 4.40
C ALA A 96 -11.41 -28.68 5.79
N ALA A 97 -10.95 -28.00 6.84
CA ALA A 97 -11.17 -28.43 8.20
C ALA A 97 -12.68 -28.47 8.46
N GLY A 98 -13.18 -29.67 8.73
CA GLY A 98 -14.55 -29.90 9.19
C GLY A 98 -14.82 -29.22 10.54
N PRO A 99 -16.08 -29.25 11.00
CA PRO A 99 -16.56 -28.38 12.07
C PRO A 99 -15.85 -28.65 13.41
N VAL A 100 -15.46 -27.56 14.08
CA VAL A 100 -14.98 -27.59 15.46
C VAL A 100 -16.18 -27.89 16.38
N ALA A 101 -16.16 -29.05 17.03
CA ALA A 101 -17.10 -29.39 18.10
C ALA A 101 -16.53 -28.86 19.42
N GLY A 102 -17.32 -28.06 20.14
CA GLY A 102 -16.99 -27.48 21.44
C GLY A 102 -17.09 -28.44 22.62
#